data_AF-A0A537NUS3-F1
#
_entry.id   AF-A0A537NUS3-F1
#
_cell.length_a   1.000
_cell.length_b   1.000
_cell.length_c   1.000
_cell.angle_alpha   90.00
_cell.angle_beta   90.00
_cell.angle_gamma   90.00
#
_symmetry.space_group_name_H-M   'P 1'
#
loop_
_entity.id
_entity.type
_entity.pdbx_description
1 polymer ?
#
loop_
_entity_poly.entity_id
_entity_poly.type
_entity_poly.pdbx_seq_one_letter_code
_entity_poly.pdbx_strand_id
1 'polypeptide(L)'
;MYSVRGRSAATAATADHAVWGFWNPHSTQRIKLIAFSMFAQSAAPAAGWSGRLRRITARGTAGSTVTPGISNHSTRGVAPVSGVLLDLAAYSVQPTLDTVDTVLGYTFANSQGSGLVYPIPGGLEIGPGAGVAFIQVPATAGAAFEISASWLEDWL
;
A
#
# COMPACT_ATOMS: atom_id res chain seq x y z
N MET A 1 5.15 -1.58 17.19
CA MET A 1 5.03 -1.11 15.80
C MET A 1 5.10 -2.33 14.91
N TYR A 2 4.30 -2.38 13.85
CA TYR A 2 4.27 -3.50 12.91
C TYR A 2 4.78 -3.05 11.55
N SER A 3 5.36 -3.97 10.78
CA SER A 3 5.68 -3.74 9.38
C SER A 3 5.45 -4.98 8.52
N VAL A 4 5.01 -4.80 7.29
CA VAL A 4 4.76 -5.87 6.34
C VAL A 4 5.40 -5.50 5.00
N ARG A 5 5.94 -6.49 4.30
CA ARG A 5 6.64 -6.30 3.04
C ARG A 5 6.24 -7.39 2.04
N GLY A 6 6.19 -7.01 0.78
CA GLY A 6 5.97 -7.93 -0.32
C GLY A 6 6.30 -7.30 -1.66
N ARG A 7 6.35 -8.12 -2.70
CA ARG A 7 6.62 -7.68 -4.07
C ARG A 7 5.32 -7.70 -4.87
N SER A 8 4.92 -6.56 -5.42
CA SER A 8 3.76 -6.50 -6.33
C SER A 8 4.04 -7.22 -7.64
N ALA A 9 2.99 -7.66 -8.33
CA ALA A 9 3.08 -7.90 -9.75
C ALA A 9 3.18 -6.57 -10.53
N ALA A 10 3.43 -6.66 -11.83
CA ALA A 10 3.28 -5.54 -12.74
C ALA A 10 1.81 -5.09 -12.78
N THR A 11 1.58 -3.79 -12.86
CA THR A 11 0.23 -3.21 -12.94
C THR A 11 -0.11 -2.94 -14.40
N ALA A 12 -1.33 -3.29 -14.82
CA ALA A 12 -1.81 -3.05 -16.19
C ALA A 12 -1.80 -1.55 -16.54
N ALA A 13 -1.74 -1.19 -17.82
CA ALA A 13 -1.68 0.22 -18.27
C ALA A 13 -3.05 0.93 -18.22
N THR A 14 -3.62 1.07 -17.02
CA THR A 14 -4.92 1.73 -16.81
C THR A 14 -4.81 2.75 -15.68
N ALA A 15 -5.25 3.99 -15.93
CA ALA A 15 -5.24 5.02 -14.91
C ALA A 15 -6.06 4.60 -13.68
N ASP A 16 -5.64 5.07 -12.50
CA ASP A 16 -6.28 4.85 -11.21
C ASP A 16 -6.39 3.37 -10.76
N HIS A 17 -5.66 2.46 -11.41
CA HIS A 17 -5.52 1.10 -10.90
C HIS A 17 -4.60 1.04 -9.67
N ALA A 18 -5.00 0.23 -8.69
CA ALA A 18 -4.23 0.01 -7.48
C ALA A 18 -2.96 -0.81 -7.79
N VAL A 19 -1.82 -0.28 -7.37
CA VAL A 19 -0.51 -0.94 -7.40
C VAL A 19 -0.34 -1.81 -6.14
N TRP A 20 -0.85 -1.31 -5.02
CA TRP A 20 -1.02 -2.06 -3.78
C TRP A 20 -2.15 -1.45 -2.94
N GLY A 21 -2.69 -2.26 -2.04
CA GLY A 21 -3.68 -1.87 -1.05
C GLY A 21 -3.25 -2.28 0.35
N PHE A 22 -3.53 -1.45 1.34
CA PHE A 22 -3.31 -1.74 2.74
C PHE A 22 -4.66 -1.68 3.43
N TRP A 23 -5.14 -2.84 3.87
CA TRP A 23 -6.51 -3.06 4.28
C TRP A 23 -6.60 -3.45 5.76
N ASN A 24 -7.50 -2.80 6.48
CA ASN A 24 -7.85 -3.14 7.85
C ASN A 24 -9.16 -3.94 7.87
N PRO A 25 -9.12 -5.28 8.01
CA PRO A 25 -10.33 -6.09 8.06
C PRO A 25 -11.00 -6.08 9.44
N HIS A 26 -10.38 -5.50 10.47
CA HIS A 26 -10.95 -5.50 11.82
C HIS A 26 -12.30 -4.79 11.84
N SER A 27 -13.24 -5.32 12.62
CA SER A 27 -14.62 -4.82 12.69
C SER A 27 -14.77 -3.56 13.55
N THR A 28 -13.88 -3.37 14.54
CA THR A 28 -14.01 -2.28 15.53
C THR A 28 -12.73 -1.49 15.81
N GLN A 29 -11.58 -1.94 15.32
CA GLN A 29 -10.28 -1.38 15.70
C GLN A 29 -9.78 -0.53 14.55
N ARG A 30 -9.24 0.64 14.89
CA ARG A 30 -8.57 1.52 13.95
C ARG A 30 -7.09 1.15 13.91
N ILE A 31 -6.43 1.41 12.79
CA ILE A 31 -4.96 1.37 12.70
C ILE A 31 -4.42 2.74 12.25
N LYS A 32 -3.13 2.97 12.44
CA LYS A 32 -2.48 4.20 11.96
C LYS A 32 -1.26 3.84 11.11
N LEU A 33 -1.36 4.07 9.79
CA LEU A 33 -0.24 3.90 8.86
C LEU A 33 0.75 5.05 9.07
N ILE A 34 1.99 4.74 9.44
CA ILE A 34 3.00 5.75 9.79
C ILE A 34 4.04 5.96 8.69
N ALA A 35 4.26 4.95 7.85
CA ALA A 35 5.17 5.04 6.72
C ALA A 35 4.90 3.93 5.72
N PHE A 36 5.30 4.18 4.47
CA PHE A 36 5.46 3.13 3.47
C PHE A 36 6.69 3.41 2.61
N SER A 37 7.19 2.38 1.95
CA SER A 37 8.23 2.51 0.95
C SER A 37 7.90 1.66 -0.28
N MET A 38 8.37 2.12 -1.44
CA MET A 38 8.19 1.43 -2.71
C MET A 38 9.45 1.56 -3.55
N PHE A 39 9.99 0.45 -4.03
CA PHE A 39 11.21 0.43 -4.85
C PHE A 39 11.04 -0.43 -6.10
N ALA A 40 11.39 0.13 -7.26
CA ALA A 40 11.36 -0.55 -8.55
C ALA A 40 12.60 -1.43 -8.72
N GLN A 41 12.59 -2.65 -8.17
CA GLN A 41 13.78 -3.50 -8.19
C GLN A 41 13.98 -4.30 -9.48
N SER A 42 12.89 -4.69 -10.14
CA SER A 42 12.99 -5.64 -11.27
C SER A 42 13.05 -5.00 -12.66
N ALA A 43 12.61 -3.75 -12.78
CA ALA A 43 12.71 -2.96 -14.00
C ALA A 43 12.60 -1.48 -13.64
N ALA A 44 13.08 -0.60 -14.52
CA ALA A 44 12.82 0.82 -14.42
C ALA A 44 11.32 1.11 -14.67
N PRO A 45 10.67 1.97 -13.87
CA PRO A 45 9.35 2.49 -14.21
C PRO A 45 9.41 3.28 -15.53
N ALA A 46 8.30 3.31 -16.27
CA ALA A 46 8.21 4.14 -17.46
C ALA A 46 8.41 5.64 -17.11
N ALA A 47 8.88 6.42 -18.09
CA ALA A 47 9.05 7.86 -17.91
C ALA A 47 7.72 8.52 -17.52
N GLY A 48 7.75 9.37 -16.48
CA GLY A 48 6.56 10.05 -15.97
C GLY A 48 5.60 9.14 -15.19
N TRP A 49 5.97 7.88 -14.91
CA TRP A 49 5.15 7.03 -14.06
C TRP A 49 5.04 7.65 -12.67
N SER A 50 3.80 7.81 -12.21
CA SER A 50 3.49 8.46 -10.96
C SER A 50 2.33 7.77 -10.28
N GLY A 51 2.21 7.95 -8.98
CA GLY A 51 1.10 7.44 -8.22
C GLY A 51 0.75 8.29 -7.02
N ARG A 52 -0.36 7.97 -6.39
CA ARG A 52 -0.97 8.74 -5.30
C ARG A 52 -1.68 7.82 -4.32
N LEU A 53 -1.85 8.29 -3.08
CA LEU A 53 -2.59 7.55 -2.06
C LEU A 53 -4.06 7.96 -2.04
N ARG A 54 -4.93 6.98 -1.83
CA ARG A 54 -6.37 7.18 -1.76
C ARG A 54 -7.04 6.17 -0.84
N ARG A 55 -8.13 6.58 -0.20
CA ARG A 55 -8.93 5.69 0.66
C ARG A 55 -9.58 4.56 -0.12
N ILE A 56 -9.65 3.40 0.52
CA ILE A 56 -10.40 2.23 0.06
C ILE A 56 -11.63 2.06 0.95
N THR A 57 -12.81 2.01 0.36
CA THR A 57 -14.08 1.73 1.05
C THR A 57 -14.54 0.27 0.87
N ALA A 58 -14.06 -0.40 -0.19
CA ALA A 58 -14.23 -1.83 -0.38
C ALA A 58 -12.95 -2.43 -0.99
N ARG A 59 -12.45 -3.51 -0.40
CA ARG A 59 -11.12 -4.09 -0.69
C ARG A 59 -10.91 -4.55 -2.14
N GLY A 60 -11.96 -5.01 -2.81
CA GLY A 60 -11.82 -5.73 -4.09
C GLY A 60 -11.18 -7.11 -3.91
N THR A 61 -10.60 -7.64 -4.99
CA THR A 61 -10.00 -8.98 -5.04
C THR A 61 -8.56 -8.90 -5.54
N ALA A 62 -7.61 -8.91 -4.62
CA ALA A 62 -6.18 -8.93 -4.93
C ALA A 62 -5.73 -10.29 -5.46
N GLY A 63 -4.80 -10.30 -6.41
CA GLY A 63 -4.18 -11.54 -6.91
C GLY A 63 -3.21 -12.17 -5.92
N SER A 64 -2.64 -11.38 -5.00
CA SER A 64 -1.80 -11.86 -3.90
C SER A 64 -1.95 -10.95 -2.69
N THR A 65 -1.88 -11.54 -1.50
CA THR A 65 -1.98 -10.83 -0.23
C THR A 65 -0.91 -11.32 0.73
N VAL A 66 -0.27 -10.41 1.43
CA VAL A 66 0.64 -10.72 2.54
C VAL A 66 -0.05 -10.38 3.85
N THR A 67 -0.10 -11.37 4.74
CA THR A 67 -0.60 -11.21 6.11
C THR A 67 0.60 -11.16 7.07
N PRO A 68 0.75 -10.07 7.86
CA PRO A 68 1.79 -9.95 8.86
C PRO A 68 1.58 -10.95 10.01
N GLY A 69 2.66 -11.62 10.40
CA GLY A 69 2.71 -12.54 11.54
C GLY A 69 3.46 -11.97 12.73
N ILE A 70 3.79 -12.82 13.69
CA ILE A 70 4.53 -12.44 14.91
C ILE A 70 5.90 -11.80 14.61
N SER A 71 6.57 -12.23 13.55
CA SER A 71 7.89 -11.73 13.12
C SER A 71 7.86 -10.29 12.62
N ASN A 72 6.66 -9.77 12.35
CA ASN A 72 6.45 -8.42 11.83
C ASN A 72 6.32 -7.37 12.94
N HIS A 73 6.30 -7.77 14.21
CA HIS A 73 6.29 -6.86 15.34
C HIS A 73 7.70 -6.45 15.77
N SER A 74 7.92 -5.15 15.97
CA SER A 74 9.26 -4.57 16.19
C SER A 74 9.99 -5.03 17.44
N THR A 75 9.31 -5.58 18.45
CA THR A 75 9.92 -5.87 19.77
C THR A 75 9.40 -7.14 20.44
N ARG A 76 8.08 -7.23 20.63
CA ARG A 76 7.43 -8.26 21.47
C ARG A 76 7.06 -9.57 20.75
N GLY A 77 7.18 -9.65 19.42
CA GLY A 77 6.80 -10.87 18.68
C GLY A 77 5.33 -11.26 18.77
N VAL A 78 4.41 -10.30 18.75
CA VAL A 78 2.95 -10.54 18.80
C VAL A 78 2.37 -10.35 17.41
N ALA A 79 1.37 -11.13 17.02
CA ALA A 79 0.67 -10.90 15.76
C ALA A 79 -0.19 -9.63 15.86
N PRO A 80 -0.37 -8.88 14.77
CA PRO A 80 -1.25 -7.71 14.78
C PRO A 80 -2.70 -8.12 15.02
N VAL A 81 -3.36 -7.51 15.99
CA VAL A 81 -4.77 -7.78 16.35
C VAL A 81 -5.69 -7.36 15.20
N SER A 82 -5.34 -6.29 14.49
CA SER A 82 -6.11 -5.76 13.36
C SER A 82 -6.26 -6.75 12.20
N GLY A 83 -5.39 -7.75 12.11
CA GLY A 83 -5.38 -8.69 10.99
C GLY A 83 -5.09 -8.02 9.63
N VAL A 84 -4.44 -6.86 9.66
CA VAL A 84 -4.10 -6.05 8.48
C VAL A 84 -3.57 -6.88 7.32
N LEU A 85 -3.95 -6.49 6.10
CA LEU A 85 -3.53 -7.15 4.87
C LEU A 85 -2.78 -6.16 3.98
N LEU A 86 -1.64 -6.60 3.42
CA LEU A 86 -0.99 -5.92 2.31
C LEU A 86 -1.34 -6.66 1.02
N ASP A 87 -2.22 -6.04 0.25
CA ASP A 87 -2.66 -6.51 -1.05
C ASP A 87 -1.71 -6.03 -2.13
N LEU A 88 -1.19 -7.00 -2.88
CA LEU A 88 -0.21 -6.80 -3.92
C LEU A 88 -0.92 -6.95 -5.27
N ALA A 89 -0.67 -6.03 -6.22
CA ALA A 89 -1.16 -6.18 -7.59
C ALA A 89 -0.81 -7.57 -8.17
N ALA A 90 -1.59 -8.15 -9.07
CA ALA A 90 -2.69 -7.59 -9.87
C ALA A 90 -4.09 -7.93 -9.31
N TYR A 91 -4.97 -6.94 -9.20
CA TYR A 91 -6.35 -7.14 -8.75
C TYR A 91 -7.23 -7.68 -9.90
N SER A 92 -7.98 -8.75 -9.64
CA SER A 92 -9.04 -9.23 -10.56
C SER A 92 -10.30 -8.36 -10.47
N VAL A 93 -10.54 -7.77 -9.30
CA VAL A 93 -11.56 -6.74 -9.06
C VAL A 93 -10.88 -5.60 -8.32
N GLN A 94 -10.87 -4.40 -8.90
CA GLN A 94 -10.25 -3.23 -8.27
C GLN A 94 -10.92 -2.87 -6.94
N PRO A 95 -10.17 -2.36 -5.95
CA PRO A 95 -10.77 -1.77 -4.76
C PRO A 95 -11.70 -0.61 -5.15
N THR A 96 -12.75 -0.39 -4.36
CA THR A 96 -13.54 0.84 -4.47
C THR A 96 -12.77 1.96 -3.80
N LEU A 97 -12.41 2.95 -4.59
CA LEU A 97 -11.57 4.07 -4.19
C LEU A 97 -12.43 5.31 -3.95
N ASP A 98 -12.03 6.12 -2.99
CA ASP A 98 -12.62 7.46 -2.80
C ASP A 98 -12.32 8.36 -4.02
N THR A 99 -12.92 9.54 -4.09
CA THR A 99 -12.59 10.54 -5.10
C THR A 99 -11.47 11.49 -4.66
N VAL A 100 -11.19 11.56 -3.35
CA VAL A 100 -10.21 12.48 -2.77
C VAL A 100 -8.89 11.76 -2.49
N ASP A 101 -7.80 12.35 -2.97
CA ASP A 101 -6.45 11.87 -2.70
C ASP A 101 -6.05 12.23 -1.26
N THR A 102 -5.51 11.26 -0.52
CA THR A 102 -5.14 11.43 0.90
C THR A 102 -3.80 12.13 1.07
N VAL A 103 -2.94 12.11 0.04
CA VAL A 103 -1.57 12.63 0.06
C VAL A 103 -1.15 13.08 -1.35
N LEU A 104 -0.21 14.02 -1.45
CA LEU A 104 0.43 14.43 -2.71
C LEU A 104 1.02 13.22 -3.46
N GLY A 105 0.82 13.21 -4.78
CA GLY A 105 1.37 12.19 -5.66
C GLY A 105 2.89 12.22 -5.75
N TYR A 106 3.49 11.09 -6.10
CA TYR A 106 4.92 10.92 -6.30
C TYR A 106 5.20 10.45 -7.73
N THR A 107 6.18 11.07 -8.40
CA THR A 107 6.65 10.67 -9.73
C THR A 107 7.99 9.96 -9.60
N PHE A 108 8.08 8.76 -10.18
CA PHE A 108 9.29 7.96 -10.13
C PHE A 108 10.26 8.36 -11.24
N ALA A 109 11.55 8.31 -10.95
CA ALA A 109 12.58 8.38 -11.98
C ALA A 109 12.52 7.13 -12.87
N ASN A 110 12.79 7.29 -14.16
CA ASN A 110 12.94 6.16 -15.09
C ASN A 110 14.31 5.51 -14.90
N SER A 111 14.49 4.86 -13.76
CA SER A 111 15.68 4.09 -13.39
C SER A 111 15.28 2.90 -12.53
N GLN A 112 15.96 1.77 -12.72
CA GLN A 112 15.90 0.67 -11.78
C GLN A 112 16.46 1.13 -10.42
N GLY A 113 15.89 0.60 -9.33
CA GLY A 113 16.21 1.01 -7.97
C GLY A 113 15.58 2.34 -7.56
N SER A 114 14.91 3.06 -8.47
CA SER A 114 14.13 4.24 -8.10
C SER A 114 13.03 3.86 -7.12
N GLY A 115 12.76 4.76 -6.18
CA GLY A 115 11.80 4.48 -5.15
C GLY A 115 11.53 5.68 -4.27
N LEU A 116 10.57 5.47 -3.37
CA LEU A 116 10.20 6.43 -2.35
C LEU A 116 10.24 5.75 -0.99
N VAL A 117 10.65 6.53 0.02
CA VAL A 117 10.37 6.26 1.42
C VAL A 117 9.50 7.41 1.88
N TYR A 118 8.26 7.13 2.25
CA TYR A 118 7.27 8.13 2.57
C TYR A 118 6.87 8.03 4.04
N PRO A 119 7.49 8.81 4.93
CA PRO A 119 6.98 8.99 6.28
C PRO A 119 5.67 9.78 6.22
N ILE A 120 4.71 9.40 7.06
CA ILE A 120 3.43 10.11 7.19
C ILE A 120 3.43 10.79 8.57
N PRO A 121 3.78 12.09 8.67
CA PRO A 121 3.76 12.81 9.94
C PRO A 121 2.39 12.73 10.60
N GLY A 122 2.33 12.35 11.88
CA GLY A 122 1.07 12.14 12.62
C GLY A 122 0.33 10.84 12.28
N GLY A 123 0.71 10.17 11.20
CA GLY A 123 0.14 8.92 10.68
C GLY A 123 -1.22 9.09 10.01
N LEU A 124 -1.51 8.24 9.04
CA LEU A 124 -2.81 8.15 8.38
C LEU A 124 -3.68 7.13 9.13
N GLU A 125 -4.68 7.61 9.86
CA GLU A 125 -5.66 6.78 10.56
C GLU A 125 -6.54 6.01 9.57
N ILE A 126 -6.65 4.70 9.69
CA ILE A 126 -7.49 3.84 8.86
C ILE A 126 -8.52 3.18 9.76
N GLY A 127 -9.80 3.44 9.46
CA GLY A 127 -10.93 2.92 10.23
C GLY A 127 -11.10 1.41 10.11
N PRO A 128 -12.04 0.82 10.89
CA PRO A 128 -12.41 -0.58 10.75
C PRO A 128 -13.06 -0.82 9.38
N GLY A 129 -12.75 -1.94 8.74
CA GLY A 129 -13.30 -2.29 7.41
C GLY A 129 -12.95 -1.29 6.30
N ALA A 130 -11.80 -0.62 6.39
CA ALA A 130 -11.36 0.38 5.44
C ALA A 130 -9.87 0.19 5.09
N GLY A 131 -9.39 0.92 4.08
CA GLY A 131 -7.99 0.84 3.68
C GLY A 131 -7.45 2.09 3.00
N VAL A 132 -6.24 1.95 2.47
CA VAL A 132 -5.59 2.92 1.60
C VAL A 132 -4.89 2.18 0.47
N ALA A 133 -5.01 2.68 -0.76
CA ALA A 133 -4.30 2.16 -1.92
C ALA A 133 -3.30 3.20 -2.42
N PHE A 134 -2.18 2.72 -2.96
CA PHE A 134 -1.38 3.50 -3.89
C PHE A 134 -1.83 3.16 -5.30
N ILE A 135 -2.31 4.17 -6.01
CA ILE A 135 -2.85 4.03 -7.36
C ILE A 135 -1.91 4.72 -8.34
N GLN A 136 -1.77 4.15 -9.53
CA GLN A 136 -1.03 4.83 -10.60
C GLN A 136 -1.90 5.93 -11.23
N VAL A 137 -1.28 7.06 -11.56
CA VAL A 137 -1.98 8.21 -12.16
C VAL A 137 -2.07 8.08 -13.68
N PRO A 138 -0.96 7.91 -14.43
CA PRO A 138 -1.04 7.74 -15.87
C PRO A 138 -1.49 6.32 -16.23
N ALA A 139 -2.14 6.17 -17.39
CA ALA A 139 -2.45 4.88 -17.99
C ALA A 139 -1.21 4.25 -18.64
N THR A 140 -0.20 3.96 -17.81
CA THR A 140 1.09 3.41 -18.22
C THR A 140 1.34 2.14 -17.43
N ALA A 141 1.85 1.10 -18.09
CA ALA A 141 2.17 -0.15 -17.40
C ALA A 141 3.18 0.10 -16.26
N GLY A 142 2.82 -0.33 -15.05
CA GLY A 142 3.67 -0.24 -13.88
C GLY A 142 4.56 -1.46 -13.75
N ALA A 143 5.85 -1.25 -13.47
CA ALA A 143 6.76 -2.34 -13.11
C ALA A 143 6.32 -2.99 -11.77
N ALA A 144 6.90 -4.15 -11.46
CA ALA A 144 6.76 -4.73 -10.13
C ALA A 144 7.61 -3.94 -9.11
N PHE A 145 7.00 -3.58 -7.99
CA PHE A 145 7.63 -2.85 -6.89
C PHE A 145 7.79 -3.74 -5.66
N GLU A 146 8.86 -3.52 -4.93
CA GLU A 146 8.95 -3.98 -3.57
C GLU A 146 8.33 -2.93 -2.64
N ILE A 147 7.35 -3.36 -1.86
CA ILE A 147 6.53 -2.49 -1.03
C ILE A 147 6.73 -2.89 0.42
N SER A 148 6.93 -1.90 1.29
CA SER A 148 6.84 -2.09 2.74
C SER A 148 5.88 -1.08 3.34
N ALA A 149 5.06 -1.49 4.29
CA ALA A 149 4.15 -0.63 5.03
C ALA A 149 4.34 -0.84 6.54
N SER A 150 4.33 0.24 7.31
CA SER A 150 4.51 0.22 8.76
C SER A 150 3.34 0.93 9.45
N TRP A 151 2.81 0.35 10.52
CA TRP A 151 1.65 0.88 11.24
C TRP A 151 1.69 0.66 12.75
N LEU A 152 0.76 1.33 13.43
CA LEU A 152 0.45 1.21 14.85
C LEU A 152 -0.99 0.73 15.03
N GLU A 153 -1.24 -0.04 16.09
CA GLU A 153 -2.56 -0.52 16.52
C GLU A 153 -3.04 0.16 17.81
N ASP A 154 -2.10 0.51 18.68
CA ASP A 154 -2.32 1.28 19.92
C ASP A 154 -1.45 2.54 19.85
N TRP A 155 -2.08 3.71 19.73
CA TRP A 155 -1.38 5.02 19.70
C TRP A 155 -2.03 6.06 20.60
N LEU A 156 -2.76 5.63 21.62
CA LEU A 156 -3.20 6.51 22.72
C LEU A 156 -1.99 7.03 23.51
#